data_AF-A0A563EH08-F1
#
_entry.id   AF-A0A563EH08-F1
#
_cell.length_a   1.000
_cell.length_b   1.000
_cell.length_c   1.000
_cell.angle_alpha   90.00
_cell.angle_beta   90.00
_cell.angle_gamma   90.00
#
_symmetry.space_group_name_H-M   'P 1'
#
loop_
_entity.id
_entity.type
_entity.pdbx_description
1 polymer ?
#
loop_
_entity_poly.entity_id
_entity_poly.type
_entity_poly.pdbx_seq_one_letter_code
_entity_poly.pdbx_strand_id
1 'polypeptide(L)'
;MPIQVTFGAMTKTHKTAGALALLALVATVSPVQAQEQFTEQPSQAQAVKSAAGYDVVVGGVKRATIQVSDPAYALRTSASKGGELAAVITDFDGTKGSALLTVDRSGRSRQVATGEITSAQFSGKGALAHLSKGEVHVDGKPVGHVAGRAPEIIGWTSDGGGLLVVQHPDVQNDSAYVETLSRFDLATGATTKLIASDDENLYRNFKVVDIKGERHVSFVKANEIYRCSAPNALGLATETGRVTKLIGETNNHYRSAVWNEDGTKVAYELMGCVTDKKNGPEQLDAVHGVYVRDLAAKTDRKVVTGLSFNYLLSSINGDEVTIGSAANGYLKTTGSTKAAQLDAAAAPAGEVTTQARLNRAEYIHQLWDTRNEFNGNSSCGPTSAVIDLVTYQLPNQYGVQVSQPFSHFSKWGLYITDQFTNRGTTFNRTMTDWAGQGAWKGAHGWITGLYCGGTHPCASWAGETDFLAKNGAAVMQGNFTPAQVRAYLDQGKFVIMSGRWGNTAGHLSVVIGYLDNGKFYVHDTYGAGTDGSYDGANQVYDWSYINPAQMWAA
;
A
#
# COMPACT_ATOMS: atom_id res chain seq x y z
N MET A 1 55.09 -5.42 -53.65
CA MET A 1 55.98 -6.58 -53.43
C MET A 1 55.12 -7.83 -53.32
N PRO A 2 55.04 -8.67 -54.35
CA PRO A 2 54.45 -10.00 -54.26
C PRO A 2 55.56 -11.06 -54.24
N ILE A 3 55.44 -12.08 -53.38
CA ILE A 3 56.23 -13.32 -53.51
C ILE A 3 55.26 -14.48 -53.69
N GLN A 4 55.63 -15.27 -54.69
CA GLN A 4 55.00 -16.42 -55.32
C GLN A 4 55.31 -17.74 -54.59
N VAL A 5 54.34 -18.68 -54.67
CA VAL A 5 54.45 -20.10 -55.14
C VAL A 5 55.28 -21.05 -54.24
N THR A 6 54.87 -22.27 -53.86
CA THR A 6 54.51 -23.43 -54.70
C THR A 6 53.92 -24.59 -53.89
N PHE A 7 53.11 -25.41 -54.57
CA PHE A 7 52.55 -26.72 -54.20
C PHE A 7 53.59 -27.84 -54.03
N GLY A 8 53.22 -28.93 -53.32
CA GLY A 8 53.84 -30.25 -53.53
C GLY A 8 53.61 -31.36 -52.48
N ALA A 9 52.50 -32.10 -52.64
CA ALA A 9 52.37 -33.57 -52.52
C ALA A 9 52.53 -34.37 -51.18
N MET A 10 51.44 -35.11 -50.91
CA MET A 10 51.33 -36.57 -50.66
C MET A 10 51.69 -37.22 -49.29
N THR A 11 50.60 -37.71 -48.69
CA THR A 11 50.34 -39.09 -48.20
C THR A 11 50.73 -39.55 -46.79
N LYS A 12 49.73 -40.26 -46.23
CA LYS A 12 49.73 -41.39 -45.28
C LYS A 12 49.56 -41.11 -43.78
N THR A 13 48.32 -41.43 -43.36
CA THR A 13 47.93 -42.27 -42.21
C THR A 13 48.59 -42.02 -40.86
N HIS A 14 47.77 -41.69 -39.85
CA HIS A 14 47.68 -42.52 -38.64
C HIS A 14 46.32 -42.36 -37.95
N LYS A 15 45.73 -43.50 -37.64
CA LYS A 15 44.55 -43.67 -36.79
C LYS A 15 44.84 -43.13 -35.39
N THR A 16 43.97 -42.29 -34.85
CA THR A 16 43.85 -42.08 -33.41
C THR A 16 42.38 -42.10 -33.04
N ALA A 17 42.02 -43.11 -32.25
CA ALA A 17 40.73 -43.21 -31.58
C ALA A 17 40.68 -42.16 -30.47
N GLY A 18 39.80 -41.16 -30.62
CA GLY A 18 39.44 -40.21 -29.58
C GLY A 18 38.08 -40.58 -29.03
N ALA A 19 38.05 -41.11 -27.81
CA ALA A 19 36.83 -41.37 -27.07
C ALA A 19 36.09 -40.06 -26.80
N LEU A 20 34.84 -39.94 -27.28
CA LEU A 20 33.91 -38.92 -26.82
C LEU A 20 33.52 -39.25 -25.38
N ALA A 21 34.09 -38.55 -24.41
CA ALA A 21 33.53 -38.47 -23.07
C ALA A 21 32.33 -37.52 -23.09
N LEU A 22 31.13 -38.09 -23.13
CA LEU A 22 29.88 -37.36 -22.89
C LEU A 22 29.83 -36.98 -21.41
N LEU A 23 30.34 -35.81 -21.06
CA LEU A 23 30.12 -35.19 -19.75
C LEU A 23 28.68 -34.70 -19.68
N ALA A 24 27.79 -35.54 -19.14
CA ALA A 24 26.47 -35.10 -18.71
C ALA A 24 26.66 -34.15 -17.52
N LEU A 25 26.48 -32.84 -17.75
CA LEU A 25 26.23 -31.88 -16.68
C LEU A 25 24.86 -32.24 -16.06
N VAL A 26 24.88 -33.04 -15.00
CA VAL A 26 23.73 -33.16 -14.09
C VAL A 26 23.74 -31.88 -13.27
N ALA A 27 22.94 -30.90 -13.69
CA ALA A 27 22.60 -29.77 -12.84
C ALA A 27 21.82 -30.32 -11.64
N THR A 28 22.50 -30.41 -10.50
CA THR A 28 21.85 -30.69 -9.21
C THR A 28 21.00 -29.49 -8.86
N VAL A 29 19.76 -29.46 -9.34
CA VAL A 29 18.73 -28.58 -8.80
C VAL A 29 18.54 -29.02 -7.36
N SER A 30 18.96 -28.20 -6.40
CA SER A 30 18.64 -28.43 -4.99
C SER A 30 17.13 -28.63 -4.89
N PRO A 31 16.65 -29.66 -4.17
CA PRO A 31 15.22 -29.84 -3.98
C PRO A 31 14.69 -28.56 -3.35
N VAL A 32 13.74 -27.92 -4.03
CA VAL A 32 12.85 -26.92 -3.45
C VAL A 32 12.42 -27.49 -2.11
N GLN A 33 12.83 -26.84 -1.00
CA GLN A 33 12.41 -27.26 0.33
C GLN A 33 10.89 -27.34 0.29
N ALA A 34 10.36 -28.56 0.45
CA ALA A 34 8.94 -28.77 0.59
C ALA A 34 8.48 -27.87 1.75
N GLN A 35 7.62 -26.88 1.45
CA GLN A 35 6.99 -26.07 2.48
C GLN A 35 6.39 -27.02 3.51
N GLU A 36 6.87 -26.95 4.75
CA GLU A 36 6.30 -27.74 5.85
C GLU A 36 4.79 -27.49 5.91
N GLN A 37 4.03 -28.58 5.99
CA GLN A 37 2.59 -28.51 6.22
C GLN A 37 2.35 -27.81 7.56
N PHE A 38 1.71 -26.63 7.50
CA PHE A 38 1.38 -25.78 8.64
C PHE A 38 0.62 -26.58 9.71
N THR A 39 1.14 -26.60 10.94
CA THR A 39 0.45 -27.15 12.11
C THR A 39 -0.42 -26.09 12.81
N GLU A 40 -1.72 -26.42 12.85
CA GLU A 40 -2.76 -26.16 13.88
C GLU A 40 -2.77 -24.82 14.64
N GLN A 41 -3.22 -23.75 13.97
CA GLN A 41 -4.18 -22.84 14.61
C GLN A 41 -5.44 -22.77 13.76
N PRO A 42 -6.49 -23.55 14.07
CA PRO A 42 -7.68 -23.62 13.23
C PRO A 42 -8.45 -22.28 13.19
N SER A 43 -8.18 -21.37 14.13
CA SER A 43 -8.72 -20.01 14.16
C SER A 43 -8.12 -19.07 13.12
N GLN A 44 -7.08 -19.47 12.38
CA GLN A 44 -6.46 -18.64 11.35
C GLN A 44 -6.90 -19.09 9.95
N ALA A 45 -7.45 -18.14 9.19
CA ALA A 45 -7.73 -18.28 7.77
C ALA A 45 -6.81 -17.35 6.98
N GLN A 46 -6.22 -17.89 5.92
CA GLN A 46 -5.36 -17.20 4.99
C GLN A 46 -5.91 -17.43 3.58
N ALA A 47 -5.84 -16.42 2.73
CA ALA A 47 -5.89 -16.64 1.28
C ALA A 47 -4.46 -16.85 0.78
N VAL A 48 -4.24 -17.66 -0.23
CA VAL A 48 -2.93 -17.88 -0.86
C VAL A 48 -3.13 -17.97 -2.37
N LYS A 49 -2.51 -17.09 -3.14
CA LYS A 49 -2.64 -17.04 -4.59
C LYS A 49 -2.12 -18.33 -5.21
N SER A 50 -2.83 -18.83 -6.20
CA SER A 50 -2.50 -20.00 -7.00
C SER A 50 -2.76 -19.69 -8.48
N ALA A 51 -2.31 -20.57 -9.39
CA ALA A 51 -2.58 -20.41 -10.83
C ALA A 51 -4.08 -20.39 -11.15
N ALA A 52 -4.91 -20.95 -10.27
CA ALA A 52 -6.35 -21.03 -10.43
C ALA A 52 -7.11 -20.00 -9.56
N GLY A 53 -6.48 -18.93 -9.08
CA GLY A 53 -7.14 -17.90 -8.25
C GLY A 53 -6.51 -17.79 -6.87
N TYR A 54 -7.32 -17.81 -5.81
CA TYR A 54 -6.85 -17.75 -4.43
C TYR A 54 -7.35 -18.95 -3.62
N ASP A 55 -6.43 -19.73 -3.10
CA ASP A 55 -6.67 -20.83 -2.20
C ASP A 55 -7.00 -20.30 -0.79
N VAL A 56 -8.17 -20.64 -0.28
CA VAL A 56 -8.57 -20.35 1.10
C VAL A 56 -8.03 -21.46 1.99
N VAL A 57 -7.04 -21.15 2.81
CA VAL A 57 -6.35 -22.08 3.71
C VAL A 57 -6.78 -21.79 5.16
N VAL A 58 -7.26 -22.80 5.87
CA VAL A 58 -7.70 -22.68 7.27
C VAL A 58 -6.96 -23.69 8.12
N GLY A 59 -6.20 -23.23 9.11
CA GLY A 59 -5.34 -24.07 9.93
C GLY A 59 -4.34 -24.90 9.12
N GLY A 60 -3.77 -24.31 8.06
CA GLY A 60 -2.82 -24.99 7.17
C GLY A 60 -3.43 -25.88 6.08
N VAL A 61 -4.75 -26.07 6.09
CA VAL A 61 -5.45 -26.93 5.12
C VAL A 61 -6.18 -26.09 4.08
N LYS A 62 -5.87 -26.28 2.80
CA LYS A 62 -6.65 -25.72 1.68
C LYS A 62 -8.08 -26.22 1.74
N ARG A 63 -9.04 -25.29 1.80
CA ARG A 63 -10.49 -25.55 1.82
C ARG A 63 -11.12 -25.33 0.45
N ALA A 64 -10.85 -24.19 -0.18
CA ALA A 64 -11.44 -23.85 -1.47
C ALA A 64 -10.45 -23.07 -2.34
N THR A 65 -10.76 -22.90 -3.61
CA THR A 65 -10.11 -21.93 -4.51
C THR A 65 -11.17 -20.97 -5.01
N ILE A 66 -10.94 -19.67 -4.90
CA ILE A 66 -11.87 -18.61 -5.27
C ILE A 66 -11.21 -17.72 -6.33
N GLN A 67 -11.91 -17.47 -7.42
CA GLN A 67 -11.48 -16.55 -8.46
C GLN A 67 -11.72 -15.10 -8.03
N VAL A 68 -10.89 -14.19 -8.53
CA VAL A 68 -11.12 -12.75 -8.46
C VAL A 68 -11.34 -12.21 -9.87
N SER A 69 -12.10 -11.13 -9.99
CA SER A 69 -12.46 -10.53 -11.27
C SER A 69 -11.30 -9.76 -11.93
N ASP A 70 -10.38 -9.24 -11.12
CA ASP A 70 -9.22 -8.48 -11.56
C ASP A 70 -7.95 -9.00 -10.84
N PRO A 71 -6.83 -9.20 -11.55
CA PRO A 71 -5.56 -9.60 -10.93
C PRO A 71 -5.06 -8.67 -9.81
N ALA A 72 -5.47 -7.40 -9.82
CA ALA A 72 -5.16 -6.42 -8.77
C ALA A 72 -5.94 -6.66 -7.46
N TYR A 73 -7.04 -7.41 -7.51
CA TYR A 73 -7.84 -7.71 -6.34
C TYR A 73 -7.34 -8.95 -5.61
N ALA A 74 -7.57 -8.97 -4.30
CA ALA A 74 -7.23 -10.10 -3.44
C ALA A 74 -8.48 -10.68 -2.75
N LEU A 75 -8.26 -11.66 -1.88
CA LEU A 75 -9.25 -12.06 -0.89
C LEU A 75 -8.86 -11.54 0.49
N ARG A 76 -9.85 -11.16 1.29
CA ARG A 76 -9.67 -10.96 2.73
C ARG A 76 -10.42 -12.07 3.48
N THR A 77 -9.74 -12.72 4.43
CA THR A 77 -10.27 -13.89 5.13
C THR A 77 -10.27 -13.72 6.65
N SER A 78 -11.26 -14.32 7.31
CA SER A 78 -11.26 -14.56 8.76
C SER A 78 -11.82 -15.95 9.05
N ALA A 79 -11.36 -16.59 10.13
CA ALA A 79 -11.84 -17.92 10.53
C ALA A 79 -12.66 -17.84 11.81
N SER A 80 -13.64 -18.74 11.90
CA SER A 80 -14.28 -19.07 13.17
C SER A 80 -13.26 -19.69 14.13
N LYS A 81 -13.50 -19.58 15.45
CA LYS A 81 -12.56 -20.05 16.49
C LYS A 81 -12.09 -21.51 16.29
N GLY A 82 -12.97 -22.38 15.82
CA GLY A 82 -12.67 -23.80 15.57
C GLY A 82 -12.16 -24.14 14.17
N GLY A 83 -12.14 -23.16 13.25
CA GLY A 83 -11.78 -23.38 11.84
C GLY A 83 -12.88 -24.01 10.99
N GLU A 84 -14.13 -23.90 11.43
CA GLU A 84 -15.27 -24.66 10.87
C GLU A 84 -15.79 -23.98 9.62
N LEU A 85 -15.77 -22.65 9.71
CA LEU A 85 -16.08 -21.71 8.66
C LEU A 85 -14.93 -20.71 8.54
N ALA A 86 -14.65 -20.31 7.31
CA ALA A 86 -13.93 -19.11 6.96
C ALA A 86 -14.86 -18.13 6.24
N ALA A 87 -14.81 -16.86 6.61
CA ALA A 87 -15.45 -15.78 5.90
C ALA A 87 -14.46 -15.25 4.86
N VAL A 88 -14.92 -15.06 3.63
CA VAL A 88 -14.08 -14.73 2.47
C VAL A 88 -14.72 -13.54 1.76
N ILE A 89 -14.06 -12.39 1.81
CA ILE A 89 -14.42 -11.21 1.04
C ILE A 89 -13.69 -11.31 -0.30
N THR A 90 -14.44 -11.35 -1.40
CA THR A 90 -13.90 -11.47 -2.76
C THR A 90 -13.67 -10.11 -3.38
N ASP A 91 -12.79 -10.06 -4.39
CA ASP A 91 -12.44 -8.85 -5.13
C ASP A 91 -12.04 -7.67 -4.22
N PHE A 92 -11.28 -7.97 -3.17
CA PHE A 92 -10.87 -6.98 -2.18
C PHE A 92 -9.81 -6.05 -2.76
N ASP A 93 -10.13 -4.76 -2.89
CA ASP A 93 -9.29 -3.72 -3.51
C ASP A 93 -8.31 -3.04 -2.53
N GLY A 94 -8.22 -3.55 -1.30
CA GLY A 94 -7.49 -2.94 -0.20
C GLY A 94 -8.38 -2.16 0.77
N THR A 95 -9.62 -1.85 0.37
CA THR A 95 -10.60 -1.09 1.16
C THR A 95 -11.92 -1.84 1.31
N LYS A 96 -12.41 -2.46 0.23
CA LYS A 96 -13.67 -3.20 0.18
C LYS A 96 -13.60 -4.31 -0.86
N GLY A 97 -14.45 -5.32 -0.71
CA GLY A 97 -14.70 -6.35 -1.71
C GLY A 97 -16.07 -6.23 -2.35
N SER A 98 -16.35 -7.13 -3.30
CA SER A 98 -17.60 -7.19 -4.08
C SER A 98 -18.65 -8.14 -3.49
N ALA A 99 -18.21 -9.13 -2.72
CA ALA A 99 -19.08 -10.11 -2.09
C ALA A 99 -18.45 -10.72 -0.83
N LEU A 100 -19.30 -11.30 0.01
CA LEU A 100 -18.93 -12.07 1.19
C LEU A 100 -19.41 -13.51 1.04
N LEU A 101 -18.49 -14.46 1.14
CA LEU A 101 -18.75 -15.88 1.16
C LEU A 101 -18.40 -16.46 2.53
N THR A 102 -18.99 -17.61 2.87
CA THR A 102 -18.45 -18.53 3.87
C THR A 102 -17.98 -19.81 3.19
N VAL A 103 -16.83 -20.34 3.59
CA VAL A 103 -16.28 -21.63 3.14
C VAL A 103 -16.18 -22.56 4.34
N ASP A 104 -16.73 -23.77 4.25
CA ASP A 104 -16.66 -24.76 5.32
C ASP A 104 -15.44 -25.70 5.21
N ARG A 105 -15.29 -26.60 6.20
CA ARG A 105 -14.21 -27.61 6.23
C ARG A 105 -14.16 -28.50 4.99
N SER A 106 -15.28 -28.72 4.31
CA SER A 106 -15.38 -29.55 3.10
C SER A 106 -15.10 -28.77 1.82
N GLY A 107 -14.84 -27.46 1.93
CA GLY A 107 -14.61 -26.57 0.79
C GLY A 107 -15.89 -26.04 0.15
N ARG A 108 -17.06 -26.33 0.73
CA ARG A 108 -18.32 -25.81 0.21
C ARG A 108 -18.43 -24.33 0.54
N SER A 109 -18.65 -23.52 -0.51
CA SER A 109 -18.90 -22.10 -0.36
C SER A 109 -20.40 -21.79 -0.30
N ARG A 110 -20.76 -20.74 0.43
CA ARG A 110 -22.09 -20.14 0.48
C ARG A 110 -21.96 -18.63 0.44
N GLN A 111 -22.69 -17.97 -0.45
CA GLN A 111 -22.75 -16.52 -0.48
C GLN A 111 -23.60 -15.99 0.69
N VAL A 112 -23.06 -15.00 1.40
CA VAL A 112 -23.69 -14.33 2.54
C VAL A 112 -24.22 -12.97 2.14
N ALA A 113 -23.42 -12.17 1.43
CA ALA A 113 -23.77 -10.81 1.03
C ALA A 113 -23.09 -10.42 -0.29
N THR A 114 -23.62 -9.40 -0.96
CA THR A 114 -23.02 -8.73 -2.11
C THR A 114 -22.93 -7.23 -1.86
N GLY A 115 -22.06 -6.56 -2.60
CA GLY A 115 -21.83 -5.12 -2.48
C GLY A 115 -20.51 -4.81 -1.78
N GLU A 116 -20.40 -3.61 -1.24
CA GLU A 116 -19.16 -3.05 -0.70
C GLU A 116 -18.84 -3.60 0.69
N ILE A 117 -18.29 -4.81 0.74
CA ILE A 117 -17.96 -5.49 2.00
C ILE A 117 -16.57 -5.06 2.47
N THR A 118 -16.47 -4.36 3.59
CA THR A 118 -15.17 -3.87 4.10
C THR A 118 -14.48 -4.88 5.02
N SER A 119 -15.26 -5.61 5.82
CA SER A 119 -14.74 -6.52 6.85
C SER A 119 -15.78 -7.55 7.29
N ALA A 120 -15.30 -8.69 7.80
CA ALA A 120 -16.13 -9.75 8.36
C ALA A 120 -15.39 -10.49 9.49
N GLN A 121 -16.07 -10.74 10.61
CA GLN A 121 -15.49 -11.38 11.80
C GLN A 121 -16.47 -12.36 12.46
N PHE A 122 -15.97 -13.54 12.82
CA PHE A 122 -16.71 -14.49 13.64
C PHE A 122 -16.58 -14.19 15.13
N SER A 123 -17.68 -14.34 15.87
CA SER A 123 -17.65 -14.38 17.33
C SER A 123 -17.07 -15.71 17.82
N GLY A 124 -16.68 -15.76 19.10
CA GLY A 124 -16.29 -17.01 19.75
C GLY A 124 -17.39 -18.09 19.78
N LYS A 125 -18.66 -17.71 19.52
CA LYS A 125 -19.83 -18.59 19.46
C LYS A 125 -20.26 -18.93 18.02
N GLY A 126 -19.54 -18.43 17.01
CA GLY A 126 -19.80 -18.73 15.59
C GLY A 126 -20.74 -17.76 14.85
N ALA A 127 -21.32 -16.77 15.52
CA ALA A 127 -22.06 -15.69 14.84
C ALA A 127 -21.12 -14.89 13.92
N LEU A 128 -21.57 -14.54 12.72
CA LEU A 128 -20.80 -13.78 11.73
C LEU A 128 -21.27 -12.32 11.68
N ALA A 129 -20.38 -11.39 12.01
CA ALA A 129 -20.59 -9.97 11.78
C ALA A 129 -19.88 -9.53 10.50
N HIS A 130 -20.48 -8.63 9.72
CA HIS A 130 -19.82 -7.97 8.58
C HIS A 130 -20.30 -6.53 8.41
N LEU A 131 -19.50 -5.73 7.72
CA LEU A 131 -19.83 -4.35 7.33
C LEU A 131 -20.05 -4.27 5.82
N SER A 132 -21.16 -3.66 5.40
CA SER A 132 -21.47 -3.35 4.00
C SER A 132 -21.93 -1.91 3.88
N LYS A 133 -21.21 -1.06 3.13
CA LYS A 133 -21.50 0.40 3.02
C LYS A 133 -21.71 1.10 4.38
N GLY A 134 -20.96 0.67 5.40
CA GLY A 134 -21.08 1.17 6.78
C GLY A 134 -22.23 0.56 7.59
N GLU A 135 -23.16 -0.19 6.99
CA GLU A 135 -24.18 -0.95 7.71
C GLU A 135 -23.56 -2.21 8.34
N VAL A 136 -23.77 -2.38 9.65
CA VAL A 136 -23.34 -3.56 10.39
C VAL A 136 -24.42 -4.63 10.29
N HIS A 137 -24.03 -5.81 9.84
CA HIS A 137 -24.89 -6.98 9.83
C HIS A 137 -24.36 -8.05 10.78
N VAL A 138 -25.24 -8.71 11.53
CA VAL A 138 -24.95 -9.91 12.33
C VAL A 138 -25.86 -11.04 11.88
N ASP A 139 -25.27 -12.15 11.44
CA ASP A 139 -25.98 -13.32 10.87
C ASP A 139 -26.99 -12.92 9.78
N GLY A 140 -26.58 -11.96 8.94
CA GLY A 140 -27.35 -11.45 7.81
C GLY A 140 -28.40 -10.39 8.16
N LYS A 141 -28.57 -10.03 9.44
CA LYS A 141 -29.53 -9.00 9.88
C LYS A 141 -28.82 -7.66 10.12
N PRO A 142 -29.30 -6.54 9.56
CA PRO A 142 -28.74 -5.23 9.87
C PRO A 142 -29.04 -4.87 11.34
N VAL A 143 -28.03 -4.37 12.05
CA VAL A 143 -28.12 -4.01 13.48
C VAL A 143 -27.73 -2.56 13.77
N GLY A 144 -27.22 -1.82 12.77
CA GLY A 144 -26.95 -0.40 12.87
C GLY A 144 -25.92 0.07 11.84
N HIS A 145 -25.36 1.27 12.06
CA HIS A 145 -24.46 1.91 11.10
C HIS A 145 -23.21 2.46 11.80
N VAL A 146 -22.06 2.27 11.16
CA VAL A 146 -20.77 2.83 11.56
C VAL A 146 -20.39 3.90 10.56
N ALA A 147 -20.26 5.14 11.01
CA ALA A 147 -19.81 6.24 10.19
C ALA A 147 -18.32 6.13 9.82
N GLY A 148 -17.93 6.76 8.73
CA GLY A 148 -16.55 6.85 8.27
C GLY A 148 -16.35 6.21 6.89
N ARG A 149 -15.16 6.43 6.34
CA ARG A 149 -14.75 5.86 5.06
C ARG A 149 -14.30 4.42 5.29
N ALA A 150 -15.01 3.46 4.69
CA ALA A 150 -14.65 2.04 4.75
C ALA A 150 -14.36 1.50 6.17
N PRO A 151 -15.29 1.66 7.13
CA PRO A 151 -15.06 1.18 8.49
C PRO A 151 -14.81 -0.33 8.53
N GLU A 152 -14.05 -0.79 9.51
CA GLU A 152 -13.66 -2.20 9.64
C GLU A 152 -14.04 -2.79 11.00
N ILE A 153 -14.58 -4.00 11.01
CA ILE A 153 -14.71 -4.83 12.21
C ILE A 153 -13.38 -5.56 12.43
N ILE A 154 -12.70 -5.25 13.52
CA ILE A 154 -11.44 -5.90 13.89
C ILE A 154 -11.63 -7.03 14.92
N GLY A 155 -12.81 -7.12 15.55
CA GLY A 155 -13.17 -8.26 16.38
C GLY A 155 -14.45 -8.04 17.20
N TRP A 156 -14.79 -9.04 18.01
CA TRP A 156 -15.91 -8.98 18.95
C TRP A 156 -15.42 -8.59 20.35
N THR A 157 -16.27 -7.92 21.13
CA THR A 157 -15.99 -7.71 22.57
C THR A 157 -16.08 -9.04 23.31
N SER A 158 -15.38 -9.16 24.44
CA SER A 158 -15.31 -10.39 25.24
C SER A 158 -16.67 -10.79 25.81
N ASP A 159 -17.52 -9.82 26.12
CA ASP A 159 -18.91 -10.02 26.56
C ASP A 159 -19.85 -10.48 25.42
N GLY A 160 -19.42 -10.36 24.16
CA GLY A 160 -20.23 -10.64 22.97
C GLY A 160 -21.38 -9.66 22.72
N GLY A 161 -21.50 -8.59 23.52
CA GLY A 161 -22.53 -7.55 23.38
C GLY A 161 -22.16 -6.45 22.39
N GLY A 162 -20.95 -6.45 21.84
CA GLY A 162 -20.46 -5.43 20.94
C GLY A 162 -19.42 -5.92 19.94
N LEU A 163 -19.04 -5.01 19.04
CA LEU A 163 -17.95 -5.16 18.09
C LEU A 163 -16.90 -4.09 18.36
N LEU A 164 -15.64 -4.43 18.14
CA LEU A 164 -14.55 -3.48 18.04
C LEU A 164 -14.42 -3.09 16.56
N VAL A 165 -14.57 -1.80 16.29
CA VAL A 165 -14.55 -1.26 14.93
C VAL A 165 -13.50 -0.17 14.80
N VAL A 166 -12.88 -0.10 13.63
CA VAL A 166 -11.99 0.97 13.23
C VAL A 166 -12.74 1.86 12.26
N GLN A 167 -12.87 3.13 12.61
CA GLN A 167 -13.45 4.15 11.76
C GLN A 167 -12.30 4.93 11.11
N HIS A 168 -12.26 4.96 9.78
CA HIS A 168 -11.41 5.92 9.09
C HIS A 168 -12.24 7.19 8.87
N PRO A 169 -11.73 8.37 9.23
CA PRO A 169 -12.48 9.60 9.10
C PRO A 169 -12.85 9.87 7.64
N ASP A 170 -14.04 10.45 7.48
CA ASP A 170 -14.55 10.86 6.19
C ASP A 170 -14.13 12.31 5.94
N VAL A 171 -13.70 12.62 4.73
CA VAL A 171 -13.33 13.99 4.31
C VAL A 171 -14.42 15.03 4.59
N GLN A 172 -15.68 14.60 4.75
CA GLN A 172 -16.79 15.50 5.08
C GLN A 172 -16.84 15.99 6.54
N ASN A 173 -16.01 15.45 7.45
CA ASN A 173 -16.11 15.73 8.89
C ASN A 173 -14.92 16.49 9.51
N ASP A 174 -14.08 17.15 8.70
CA ASP A 174 -12.95 18.00 9.11
C ASP A 174 -11.90 17.33 10.04
N SER A 175 -11.93 16.00 10.21
CA SER A 175 -10.93 15.29 11.01
C SER A 175 -9.84 14.67 10.14
N ALA A 176 -8.58 14.88 10.52
CA ALA A 176 -7.41 14.33 9.84
C ALA A 176 -7.53 12.80 9.69
N TYR A 177 -6.98 12.27 8.59
CA TYR A 177 -7.05 10.92 8.00
C TYR A 177 -6.71 9.69 8.88
N VAL A 178 -6.90 9.74 10.20
CA VAL A 178 -6.35 8.75 11.12
C VAL A 178 -7.43 7.94 11.81
N GLU A 179 -7.17 6.66 11.93
CA GLU A 179 -8.06 5.66 12.52
C GLU A 179 -8.56 6.07 13.91
N THR A 180 -9.83 5.78 14.16
CA THR A 180 -10.43 5.82 15.50
C THR A 180 -10.90 4.41 15.84
N LEU A 181 -10.43 3.88 16.96
CA LEU A 181 -10.99 2.67 17.55
C LEU A 181 -12.27 3.03 18.29
N SER A 182 -13.34 2.32 17.97
CA SER A 182 -14.64 2.47 18.60
C SER A 182 -15.24 1.13 18.99
N ARG A 183 -16.17 1.16 19.95
CA ARG A 183 -17.07 0.06 20.28
C ARG A 183 -18.40 0.30 19.60
N PHE A 184 -18.87 -0.67 18.82
CA PHE A 184 -20.24 -0.71 18.32
C PHE A 184 -21.07 -1.61 19.24
N ASP A 185 -22.15 -1.08 19.79
CA ASP A 185 -23.06 -1.80 20.69
C ASP A 185 -24.17 -2.49 19.90
N LEU A 186 -24.29 -3.81 20.02
CA LEU A 186 -25.22 -4.60 19.21
C LEU A 186 -26.69 -4.42 19.63
N ALA A 187 -26.95 -3.99 20.86
CA ALA A 187 -28.32 -3.81 21.37
C ALA A 187 -28.92 -2.48 20.91
N THR A 188 -28.10 -1.44 20.85
CA THR A 188 -28.53 -0.07 20.55
C THR A 188 -28.16 0.39 19.14
N GLY A 189 -27.23 -0.29 18.48
CA GLY A 189 -26.66 0.14 17.19
C GLY A 189 -25.75 1.37 17.31
N ALA A 190 -25.40 1.80 18.53
CA ALA A 190 -24.62 2.99 18.79
C ALA A 190 -23.10 2.72 18.70
N THR A 191 -22.34 3.70 18.24
CA THR A 191 -20.87 3.66 18.20
C THR A 191 -20.28 4.61 19.24
N THR A 192 -19.38 4.12 20.09
CA THR A 192 -18.67 4.91 21.12
C THR A 192 -17.18 4.89 20.84
N LYS A 193 -16.55 6.06 20.74
CA LYS A 193 -15.09 6.17 20.55
C LYS A 193 -14.35 5.66 21.79
N LEU A 194 -13.37 4.79 21.59
CA LEU A 194 -12.51 4.24 22.64
C LEU A 194 -11.13 4.89 22.64
N ILE A 195 -10.50 4.96 21.46
CA ILE A 195 -9.21 5.61 21.22
C ILE A 195 -9.35 6.37 19.91
N ALA A 196 -9.28 7.70 19.99
CA ALA A 196 -9.42 8.58 18.84
C ALA A 196 -8.12 9.34 18.62
N SER A 197 -7.79 9.55 17.34
CA SER A 197 -6.71 10.42 16.96
C SER A 197 -7.10 11.89 17.11
N ASP A 198 -6.14 12.72 17.47
CA ASP A 198 -6.26 14.17 17.61
C ASP A 198 -5.07 14.88 16.91
N ASP A 199 -4.86 16.17 17.15
CA ASP A 199 -3.78 16.97 16.57
C ASP A 199 -2.39 16.64 17.11
N GLU A 200 -2.29 15.96 18.25
CA GLU A 200 -1.04 15.59 18.91
C GLU A 200 -0.75 14.09 18.85
N ASN A 201 -1.79 13.26 18.75
CA ASN A 201 -1.76 11.82 18.93
C ASN A 201 -2.53 11.14 17.80
N LEU A 202 -1.81 10.38 17.01
CA LEU A 202 -2.31 9.61 15.89
C LEU A 202 -2.21 8.12 16.23
N TYR A 203 -3.32 7.42 16.09
CA TYR A 203 -3.40 6.00 16.37
C TYR A 203 -3.74 5.23 15.10
N ARG A 204 -3.03 4.13 14.84
CA ARG A 204 -3.24 3.33 13.63
C ARG A 204 -2.92 1.86 13.86
N ASN A 205 -3.22 1.02 12.86
CA ASN A 205 -2.92 -0.41 12.86
C ASN A 205 -3.55 -1.11 14.07
N PHE A 206 -4.80 -0.78 14.37
CA PHE A 206 -5.53 -1.45 15.45
C PHE A 206 -5.71 -2.93 15.13
N LYS A 207 -5.28 -3.81 16.04
CA LYS A 207 -5.43 -5.28 15.91
C LYS A 207 -5.92 -5.85 17.23
N VAL A 208 -6.95 -6.70 17.18
CA VAL A 208 -7.35 -7.48 18.35
C VAL A 208 -6.29 -8.54 18.62
N VAL A 209 -5.86 -8.63 19.88
CA VAL A 209 -4.92 -9.64 20.37
C VAL A 209 -5.44 -10.21 21.67
N ASP A 210 -5.35 -11.53 21.84
CA ASP A 210 -5.71 -12.18 23.09
C ASP A 210 -4.40 -12.47 23.86
N ILE A 211 -4.23 -11.87 25.05
CA ILE A 211 -3.03 -12.00 25.89
C ILE A 211 -3.43 -12.65 27.22
N LYS A 212 -2.89 -13.82 27.51
CA LYS A 212 -3.20 -14.63 28.69
C LYS A 212 -4.71 -14.87 28.87
N GLY A 213 -5.42 -15.00 27.74
CA GLY A 213 -6.87 -15.18 27.70
C GLY A 213 -7.69 -13.90 27.88
N GLU A 214 -7.06 -12.73 28.06
CA GLU A 214 -7.73 -11.43 28.08
C GLU A 214 -7.65 -10.77 26.70
N ARG A 215 -8.75 -10.15 26.25
CA ARG A 215 -8.79 -9.44 24.97
C ARG A 215 -8.23 -8.03 25.10
N HIS A 216 -7.31 -7.71 24.21
CA HIS A 216 -6.70 -6.40 24.07
C HIS A 216 -6.77 -5.90 22.63
N VAL A 217 -6.40 -4.63 22.46
CA VAL A 217 -6.18 -4.02 21.16
C VAL A 217 -4.75 -3.49 21.10
N SER A 218 -3.96 -4.05 20.19
CA SER A 218 -2.65 -3.51 19.79
C SER A 218 -2.84 -2.33 18.85
N PHE A 219 -1.97 -1.33 18.93
CA PHE A 219 -1.97 -0.19 18.02
C PHE A 219 -0.57 0.40 17.88
N VAL A 220 -0.39 1.26 16.88
CA VAL A 220 0.76 2.15 16.74
C VAL A 220 0.31 3.55 17.10
N LYS A 221 1.01 4.18 18.06
CA LYS A 221 0.90 5.61 18.35
C LYS A 221 1.97 6.35 17.56
N ALA A 222 1.61 7.43 16.90
CA ALA A 222 2.52 8.38 16.29
C ALA A 222 2.05 9.80 16.61
N ASN A 223 2.91 10.82 16.52
CA ASN A 223 2.44 12.21 16.62
C ASN A 223 2.17 12.82 15.24
N GLU A 224 2.60 12.16 14.15
CA GLU A 224 2.35 12.61 12.79
C GLU A 224 2.32 11.42 11.82
N ILE A 225 1.50 11.52 10.76
CA ILE A 225 1.15 10.39 9.90
C ILE A 225 2.41 9.75 9.30
N TYR A 226 3.42 10.52 8.85
CA TYR A 226 4.71 9.97 8.39
C TYR A 226 5.89 10.98 8.45
N ARG A 227 6.10 11.67 9.57
CA ARG A 227 7.32 12.48 9.77
C ARG A 227 8.36 11.80 10.65
N CYS A 228 9.58 11.81 10.14
CA CYS A 228 10.79 11.22 10.73
C CYS A 228 11.37 11.93 11.95
N SER A 229 10.59 12.80 12.59
CA SER A 229 11.00 13.59 13.76
C SER A 229 10.01 13.48 14.92
N ALA A 230 8.89 12.77 14.71
CA ALA A 230 7.85 12.57 15.71
C ALA A 230 8.09 11.25 16.44
N PRO A 231 7.92 11.21 17.77
CA PRO A 231 7.89 9.95 18.52
C PRO A 231 6.81 9.00 17.97
N ASN A 232 7.19 7.75 17.79
CA ASN A 232 6.32 6.63 17.48
C ASN A 232 6.47 5.59 18.60
N ALA A 233 5.38 4.95 18.99
CA ALA A 233 5.38 3.92 20.02
C ALA A 233 4.43 2.79 19.67
N LEU A 234 4.73 1.58 20.14
CA LEU A 234 3.80 0.46 20.11
C LEU A 234 2.92 0.51 21.35
N GLY A 235 1.61 0.38 21.16
CA GLY A 235 0.62 0.49 22.20
C GLY A 235 -0.19 -0.79 22.38
N LEU A 236 -0.65 -0.97 23.61
CA LEU A 236 -1.62 -2.00 23.98
C LEU A 236 -2.70 -1.35 24.84
N ALA A 237 -3.96 -1.61 24.53
CA ALA A 237 -5.11 -1.16 25.29
C ALA A 237 -6.04 -2.33 25.65
N THR A 238 -6.83 -2.17 26.70
CA THR A 238 -7.98 -3.04 26.96
C THR A 238 -9.06 -2.84 25.89
N GLU A 239 -10.02 -3.76 25.78
CA GLU A 239 -11.20 -3.61 24.90
C GLU A 239 -12.10 -2.41 25.25
N THR A 240 -11.88 -1.76 26.40
CA THR A 240 -12.57 -0.52 26.81
C THR A 240 -11.82 0.75 26.42
N GLY A 241 -10.71 0.65 25.68
CA GLY A 241 -9.90 1.79 25.23
C GLY A 241 -8.83 2.25 26.23
N ARG A 242 -8.81 1.73 27.47
CA ARG A 242 -7.75 2.08 28.43
C ARG A 242 -6.40 1.55 27.97
N VAL A 243 -5.47 2.44 27.65
CA VAL A 243 -4.08 2.12 27.31
C VAL A 243 -3.37 1.53 28.53
N THR A 244 -2.83 0.31 28.39
CA THR A 244 -2.14 -0.43 29.45
C THR A 244 -0.62 -0.42 29.28
N LYS A 245 -0.14 -0.31 28.04
CA LYS A 245 1.30 -0.27 27.73
C LYS A 245 1.56 0.66 26.54
N LEU A 246 2.68 1.39 26.63
CA LEU A 246 3.35 2.06 25.51
C LEU A 246 4.83 1.71 25.59
N ILE A 247 5.41 1.20 24.51
CA ILE A 247 6.79 0.70 24.47
C ILE A 247 7.48 1.10 23.16
N GLY A 248 8.82 1.08 23.20
CA GLY A 248 9.64 1.24 22.01
C GLY A 248 9.59 2.65 21.41
N GLU A 249 9.56 3.70 22.23
CA GLU A 249 9.56 5.05 21.68
C GLU A 249 10.75 5.27 20.73
N THR A 250 10.46 5.72 19.51
CA THR A 250 11.47 5.90 18.46
C THR A 250 11.04 6.97 17.46
N ASN A 251 12.01 7.60 16.79
CA ASN A 251 11.76 8.54 15.68
C ASN A 251 11.60 7.82 14.33
N ASN A 252 11.73 6.49 14.33
CA ASN A 252 11.44 5.63 13.18
C ASN A 252 9.95 5.28 13.14
N HIS A 253 9.47 4.79 12.00
CA HIS A 253 8.05 4.47 11.83
C HIS A 253 7.76 3.00 12.09
N TYR A 254 6.94 2.72 13.08
CA TYR A 254 6.26 1.43 13.17
C TYR A 254 5.21 1.31 12.07
N ARG A 255 5.29 0.23 11.27
CA ARG A 255 4.28 -0.10 10.25
C ARG A 255 3.20 -1.02 10.80
N SER A 256 3.60 -2.01 11.59
CA SER A 256 2.68 -2.92 12.27
C SER A 256 3.32 -3.55 13.50
N ALA A 257 2.48 -4.09 14.37
CA ALA A 257 2.92 -4.95 15.47
C ALA A 257 1.97 -6.13 15.65
N VAL A 258 2.50 -7.24 16.17
CA VAL A 258 1.73 -8.42 16.58
C VAL A 258 2.29 -8.94 17.89
N TRP A 259 1.41 -9.16 18.85
CA TRP A 259 1.75 -9.62 20.19
C TRP A 259 1.59 -11.13 20.26
N ASN A 260 2.47 -11.79 21.03
CA ASN A 260 2.30 -13.22 21.29
C ASN A 260 1.22 -13.43 22.38
N GLU A 261 0.64 -14.63 22.40
CA GLU A 261 -0.50 -14.95 23.28
C GLU A 261 -0.18 -14.86 24.77
N ASP A 262 1.08 -15.03 25.19
CA ASP A 262 1.46 -14.87 26.60
C ASP A 262 1.79 -13.41 26.99
N GLY A 263 1.84 -12.50 26.00
CA GLY A 263 2.14 -11.08 26.17
C GLY A 263 3.53 -10.77 26.70
N THR A 264 4.49 -11.69 26.55
CA THR A 264 5.90 -11.50 26.90
C THR A 264 6.72 -10.96 25.74
N LYS A 265 6.24 -11.10 24.50
CA LYS A 265 6.91 -10.65 23.27
C LYS A 265 6.00 -9.90 22.32
N VAL A 266 6.60 -9.03 21.53
CA VAL A 266 5.94 -8.35 20.41
C VAL A 266 6.85 -8.40 19.19
N ALA A 267 6.31 -8.84 18.07
CA ALA A 267 6.93 -8.65 16.77
C ALA A 267 6.47 -7.32 16.18
N TYR A 268 7.35 -6.60 15.49
CA TYR A 268 6.99 -5.36 14.81
C TYR A 268 7.81 -5.11 13.55
N GLU A 269 7.21 -4.38 12.63
CA GLU A 269 7.87 -3.85 11.43
C GLU A 269 8.34 -2.42 11.70
N LEU A 270 9.64 -2.20 11.57
CA LEU A 270 10.26 -0.90 11.77
C LEU A 270 10.81 -0.37 10.45
N MET A 271 10.35 0.82 10.09
CA MET A 271 10.86 1.59 8.96
C MET A 271 11.74 2.71 9.49
N GLY A 272 13.03 2.58 9.21
CA GLY A 272 14.02 3.59 9.46
C GLY A 272 13.70 4.90 8.75
N CYS A 273 13.95 5.98 9.46
CA CYS A 273 13.74 7.32 9.00
C CYS A 273 15.06 7.96 8.55
N VAL A 274 15.06 8.58 7.36
CA VAL A 274 16.23 9.31 6.87
C VAL A 274 16.31 10.64 7.61
N THR A 275 17.02 10.68 8.73
CA THR A 275 17.28 11.95 9.43
C THR A 275 18.57 12.62 8.95
N ASP A 276 19.51 11.86 8.37
CA ASP A 276 20.77 12.40 7.86
C ASP A 276 20.83 12.31 6.33
N LYS A 277 20.73 13.47 5.67
CA LYS A 277 20.84 13.64 4.22
C LYS A 277 22.24 13.26 3.67
N LYS A 278 23.26 13.13 4.52
CA LYS A 278 24.65 12.86 4.11
C LYS A 278 24.91 11.39 3.82
N ASN A 279 24.15 10.50 4.45
CA ASN A 279 24.30 9.06 4.28
C ASN A 279 23.25 8.61 3.24
N GLY A 280 23.68 7.80 2.27
CA GLY A 280 22.79 7.27 1.23
C GLY A 280 21.65 6.42 1.79
N PRO A 281 20.68 6.03 0.95
CA PRO A 281 19.51 5.25 1.36
C PRO A 281 19.87 3.89 1.99
N GLU A 282 21.05 3.33 1.71
CA GLU A 282 21.55 2.08 2.31
C GLU A 282 21.68 2.14 3.85
N GLN A 283 21.78 3.34 4.43
CA GLN A 283 21.75 3.49 5.90
C GLN A 283 20.44 2.98 6.51
N LEU A 284 19.37 2.97 5.73
CA LEU A 284 18.06 2.53 6.17
C LEU A 284 18.00 1.03 6.39
N ASP A 285 18.77 0.21 5.68
CA ASP A 285 18.79 -1.25 5.84
C ASP A 285 19.24 -1.68 7.24
N ALA A 286 20.04 -0.84 7.90
CA ALA A 286 20.44 -1.05 9.29
C ALA A 286 19.26 -0.96 10.27
N VAL A 287 18.21 -0.20 9.94
CA VAL A 287 17.01 0.01 10.77
C VAL A 287 15.78 -0.70 10.23
N HIS A 288 15.69 -0.85 8.91
CA HIS A 288 14.59 -1.52 8.22
C HIS A 288 14.60 -3.00 8.61
N GLY A 289 13.45 -3.49 9.05
CA GLY A 289 13.35 -4.87 9.45
C GLY A 289 12.07 -5.24 10.18
N VAL A 290 11.92 -6.55 10.35
CA VAL A 290 11.02 -7.12 11.36
C VAL A 290 11.86 -7.44 12.58
N TYR A 291 11.38 -7.04 13.74
CA TYR A 291 12.02 -7.23 15.02
C TYR A 291 11.10 -8.00 15.96
N VAL A 292 11.70 -8.76 16.88
CA VAL A 292 11.01 -9.34 18.02
C VAL A 292 11.59 -8.72 19.27
N ARG A 293 10.74 -8.12 20.09
CA ARG A 293 11.11 -7.56 21.39
C ARG A 293 10.68 -8.47 22.52
N ASP A 294 11.63 -8.80 23.38
CA ASP A 294 11.36 -9.37 24.69
C ASP A 294 11.03 -8.25 25.67
N LEU A 295 9.83 -8.27 26.23
CA LEU A 295 9.34 -7.17 27.07
C LEU A 295 9.96 -7.16 28.47
N ALA A 296 10.36 -8.33 28.98
CA ALA A 296 10.98 -8.45 30.29
C ALA A 296 12.47 -8.05 30.21
N ALA A 297 13.18 -8.59 29.23
CA ALA A 297 14.59 -8.28 28.99
C ALA A 297 14.81 -6.89 28.36
N LYS A 298 13.76 -6.31 27.76
CA LYS A 298 13.81 -5.03 27.02
C LYS A 298 14.82 -5.04 25.86
N THR A 299 14.99 -6.21 25.24
CA THR A 299 15.91 -6.41 24.11
C THR A 299 15.14 -6.59 22.81
N ASP A 300 15.67 -6.03 21.73
CA ASP A 300 15.12 -6.17 20.39
C ASP A 300 16.04 -7.06 19.55
N ARG A 301 15.46 -8.02 18.83
CA ARG A 301 16.18 -8.92 17.93
C ARG A 301 15.61 -8.78 16.53
N LYS A 302 16.45 -8.36 15.58
CA LYS A 302 16.07 -8.30 14.16
C LYS A 302 15.95 -9.72 13.61
N VAL A 303 14.77 -10.09 13.12
CA VAL A 303 14.49 -11.40 12.51
C VAL A 303 14.43 -11.33 10.98
N VAL A 304 14.07 -10.17 10.42
CA VAL A 304 14.14 -9.90 8.98
C VAL A 304 14.94 -8.62 8.74
N THR A 305 15.90 -8.65 7.82
CA THR A 305 16.68 -7.46 7.42
C THR A 305 16.08 -6.80 6.19
N GLY A 306 15.86 -5.49 6.25
CA GLY A 306 15.07 -4.76 5.27
C GLY A 306 13.57 -4.95 5.50
N LEU A 307 12.76 -4.14 4.85
CA LEU A 307 11.31 -4.31 4.83
C LEU A 307 10.90 -4.93 3.51
N SER A 308 10.14 -6.02 3.59
CA SER A 308 9.40 -6.49 2.44
C SER A 308 8.09 -5.71 2.35
N PHE A 309 7.68 -5.45 1.13
CA PHE A 309 6.40 -4.84 0.82
C PHE A 309 5.37 -5.88 0.33
N ASN A 310 5.87 -7.06 -0.02
CA ASN A 310 5.12 -8.21 -0.49
C ASN A 310 4.73 -9.17 0.63
N TYR A 311 5.38 -9.05 1.80
CA TYR A 311 5.17 -9.86 2.99
C TYR A 311 4.93 -8.93 4.18
N LEU A 312 3.79 -9.10 4.84
CA LEU A 312 3.43 -8.36 6.05
C LEU A 312 3.60 -9.24 7.28
N LEU A 313 3.96 -8.63 8.41
CA LEU A 313 3.96 -9.32 9.70
C LEU A 313 2.54 -9.76 10.08
N SER A 314 2.34 -11.08 10.16
CA SER A 314 1.05 -11.71 10.40
C SER A 314 0.90 -12.24 11.83
N SER A 315 1.90 -12.93 12.35
CA SER A 315 1.84 -13.54 13.69
C SER A 315 3.22 -13.75 14.31
N ILE A 316 3.24 -14.07 15.61
CA ILE A 316 4.43 -14.47 16.36
C ILE A 316 4.06 -15.63 17.29
N ASN A 317 4.89 -16.68 17.30
CA ASN A 317 4.82 -17.79 18.26
C ASN A 317 6.21 -18.00 18.87
N GLY A 318 6.35 -17.63 20.15
CA GLY A 318 7.66 -17.58 20.81
C GLY A 318 8.61 -16.61 20.10
N ASP A 319 9.64 -17.14 19.44
CA ASP A 319 10.64 -16.38 18.67
C ASP A 319 10.47 -16.47 17.15
N GLU A 320 9.51 -17.28 16.70
CA GLU A 320 9.18 -17.47 15.29
C GLU A 320 8.13 -16.45 14.87
N VAL A 321 8.43 -15.65 13.85
CA VAL A 321 7.46 -14.75 13.23
C VAL A 321 6.93 -15.37 11.95
N THR A 322 5.63 -15.20 11.70
CA THR A 322 5.04 -15.47 10.40
C THR A 322 4.90 -14.16 9.65
N ILE A 323 5.52 -14.11 8.48
CA ILE A 323 5.46 -12.99 7.53
C ILE A 323 4.87 -13.51 6.22
N GLY A 324 3.97 -12.75 5.62
CA GLY A 324 3.24 -13.27 4.47
C GLY A 324 2.22 -12.31 3.90
N SER A 325 1.67 -12.71 2.78
CA SER A 325 0.51 -12.08 2.20
C SER A 325 -0.31 -13.11 1.47
N ALA A 326 -1.53 -12.73 1.13
CA ALA A 326 -2.36 -13.57 0.30
C ALA A 326 -1.74 -13.86 -1.07
N ALA A 327 -0.89 -12.97 -1.57
CA ALA A 327 -0.24 -13.11 -2.85
C ALA A 327 0.89 -14.15 -2.83
N ASN A 328 1.75 -14.04 -1.82
CA ASN A 328 3.09 -14.65 -1.84
C ASN A 328 3.24 -15.80 -0.85
N GLY A 329 2.11 -16.20 -0.26
CA GLY A 329 2.06 -17.17 0.82
C GLY A 329 2.63 -16.62 2.12
N TYR A 330 2.76 -17.51 3.09
CA TYR A 330 3.21 -17.20 4.43
C TYR A 330 4.45 -18.02 4.77
N LEU A 331 5.42 -17.36 5.36
CA LEU A 331 6.72 -17.91 5.72
C LEU A 331 6.97 -17.70 7.20
N LYS A 332 7.48 -18.73 7.86
CA LYS A 332 7.94 -18.69 9.23
C LYS A 332 9.43 -18.42 9.24
N THR A 333 9.89 -17.53 10.11
CA THR A 333 11.31 -17.28 10.29
C THR A 333 11.63 -16.96 11.74
N THR A 334 12.77 -17.47 12.20
CA THR A 334 13.36 -17.16 13.50
C THR A 334 14.59 -16.27 13.37
N GLY A 335 14.99 -15.84 12.17
CA GLY A 335 16.17 -15.00 11.94
C GLY A 335 16.90 -15.30 10.62
N SER A 336 17.77 -14.37 10.21
CA SER A 336 18.63 -14.46 9.00
C SER A 336 17.96 -14.28 7.64
N THR A 337 16.67 -13.96 7.60
CA THR A 337 15.96 -13.69 6.34
C THR A 337 16.16 -12.24 5.90
N LYS A 338 16.45 -12.00 4.62
CA LYS A 338 16.44 -10.64 4.03
C LYS A 338 15.13 -10.40 3.30
N ALA A 339 14.57 -9.20 3.41
CA ALA A 339 13.42 -8.76 2.63
C ALA A 339 13.61 -9.00 1.13
N ALA A 340 14.77 -8.66 0.60
CA ALA A 340 15.10 -8.92 -0.81
C ALA A 340 15.02 -10.41 -1.20
N GLN A 341 15.28 -11.35 -0.29
CA GLN A 341 15.13 -12.78 -0.57
C GLN A 341 13.67 -13.19 -0.60
N LEU A 342 12.85 -12.63 0.29
CA LEU A 342 11.41 -12.82 0.28
C LEU A 342 10.81 -12.31 -1.03
N ASP A 343 11.16 -11.08 -1.40
CA ASP A 343 10.68 -10.44 -2.62
C ASP A 343 11.16 -11.18 -3.88
N ALA A 344 12.37 -11.74 -3.88
CA ALA A 344 12.87 -12.56 -4.98
C ALA A 344 12.15 -13.92 -5.08
N ALA A 345 11.76 -14.52 -3.95
CA ALA A 345 11.01 -15.78 -3.93
C ALA A 345 9.54 -15.59 -4.33
N ALA A 346 8.97 -14.41 -4.05
CA ALA A 346 7.63 -14.02 -4.47
C ALA A 346 7.50 -13.82 -5.98
N ALA A 347 8.59 -13.60 -6.71
CA ALA A 347 8.56 -13.51 -8.16
C ALA A 347 8.36 -14.93 -8.74
N PRO A 348 7.18 -15.28 -9.29
CA PRO A 348 6.98 -16.61 -9.85
C PRO A 348 7.93 -16.84 -11.03
N ALA A 349 8.57 -18.01 -11.05
CA ALA A 349 9.29 -18.50 -12.22
C ALA A 349 8.28 -18.82 -13.35
N GLY A 350 7.86 -17.79 -14.09
CA GLY A 350 7.21 -17.96 -15.39
C GLY A 350 5.70 -17.71 -15.48
N GLU A 351 5.00 -17.34 -14.42
CA GLU A 351 3.58 -16.97 -14.53
C GLU A 351 3.27 -15.72 -13.71
N VAL A 352 3.40 -14.58 -14.38
CA VAL A 352 3.14 -13.26 -13.84
C VAL A 352 1.64 -13.07 -13.63
N THR A 353 1.11 -13.58 -12.52
CA THR A 353 -0.19 -13.13 -12.04
C THR A 353 0.05 -11.80 -11.34
N THR A 354 -0.11 -10.68 -12.06
CA THR A 354 0.15 -9.33 -11.55
C THR A 354 -0.80 -8.97 -10.40
N GLN A 355 -0.44 -9.24 -9.14
CA GLN A 355 -1.13 -8.56 -8.04
C GLN A 355 -0.55 -7.16 -7.90
N ALA A 356 -1.39 -6.27 -7.43
CA ALA A 356 -1.16 -4.86 -7.49
C ALA A 356 -1.54 -4.21 -6.17
N ARG A 357 -0.84 -3.15 -5.81
CA ARG A 357 -1.39 -2.18 -4.88
C ARG A 357 -1.95 -1.04 -5.70
N LEU A 358 -3.19 -0.65 -5.46
CA LEU A 358 -3.78 0.57 -6.00
C LEU A 358 -4.30 1.40 -4.84
N ASN A 359 -3.60 2.47 -4.50
CA ASN A 359 -4.11 3.42 -3.53
C ASN A 359 -5.18 4.28 -4.21
N ARG A 360 -6.27 4.57 -3.50
CA ARG A 360 -7.32 5.43 -4.02
C ARG A 360 -6.79 6.85 -4.18
N ALA A 361 -6.75 7.34 -5.40
CA ALA A 361 -6.48 8.74 -5.75
C ALA A 361 -7.61 9.29 -6.63
N GLU A 362 -8.02 10.54 -6.41
CA GLU A 362 -8.92 11.20 -7.35
C GLU A 362 -8.13 11.59 -8.61
N TYR A 363 -8.63 11.20 -9.78
CA TYR A 363 -8.04 11.61 -11.05
C TYR A 363 -8.40 13.07 -11.34
N ILE A 364 -7.44 13.81 -11.89
CA ILE A 364 -7.60 15.19 -12.36
C ILE A 364 -6.82 15.32 -13.66
N HIS A 365 -7.47 15.78 -14.72
CA HIS A 365 -6.87 16.05 -16.02
C HIS A 365 -6.42 17.51 -16.12
N GLN A 366 -5.16 17.75 -16.50
CA GLN A 366 -4.57 19.10 -16.48
C GLN A 366 -5.26 20.09 -17.43
N LEU A 367 -5.77 19.61 -18.57
CA LEU A 367 -6.48 20.44 -19.56
C LEU A 367 -7.97 20.60 -19.28
N TRP A 368 -8.59 19.57 -18.70
CA TRP A 368 -10.03 19.36 -18.82
C TRP A 368 -10.75 19.45 -17.47
N ASP A 369 -10.03 19.29 -16.36
CA ASP A 369 -10.55 19.46 -15.01
C ASP A 369 -10.16 20.82 -14.41
N THR A 370 -9.77 21.79 -15.23
CA THR A 370 -9.38 23.15 -14.84
C THR A 370 -10.30 24.19 -15.50
N ARG A 371 -10.15 25.48 -15.18
CA ARG A 371 -10.97 26.55 -15.79
C ARG A 371 -10.95 26.47 -17.31
N ASN A 372 -12.09 26.68 -17.97
CA ASN A 372 -12.22 26.57 -19.42
C ASN A 372 -11.28 27.54 -20.17
N GLU A 373 -10.99 28.68 -19.56
CA GLU A 373 -10.13 29.72 -20.10
C GLU A 373 -8.63 29.46 -19.85
N PHE A 374 -8.26 28.38 -19.16
CA PHE A 374 -6.88 28.00 -18.84
C PHE A 374 -6.28 26.99 -19.82
N ASN A 375 -5.11 27.31 -20.40
CA ASN A 375 -4.37 26.34 -21.19
C ASN A 375 -3.38 25.52 -20.34
N GLY A 376 -3.86 24.39 -19.80
CA GLY A 376 -3.11 23.53 -18.89
C GLY A 376 -1.96 22.70 -19.49
N ASN A 377 -1.49 22.95 -20.71
CA ASN A 377 -0.42 22.14 -21.36
C ASN A 377 0.92 22.13 -20.59
N SER A 378 1.16 23.11 -19.70
CA SER A 378 2.33 23.20 -18.81
C SER A 378 2.07 22.74 -17.37
N SER A 379 0.88 22.19 -17.10
CA SER A 379 0.37 22.04 -15.73
C SER A 379 0.40 20.61 -15.21
N CYS A 380 1.17 19.71 -15.82
CA CYS A 380 1.32 18.31 -15.40
C CYS A 380 1.84 18.19 -13.95
N GLY A 381 2.86 18.97 -13.57
CA GLY A 381 3.35 19.07 -12.19
C GLY A 381 2.30 19.60 -11.21
N PRO A 382 1.76 20.82 -11.42
CA PRO A 382 0.66 21.36 -10.62
C PRO A 382 -0.51 20.41 -10.41
N THR A 383 -0.95 19.74 -11.47
CA THR A 383 -2.05 18.79 -11.42
C THR A 383 -1.67 17.56 -10.61
N SER A 384 -0.45 17.05 -10.81
CA SER A 384 0.10 15.92 -10.03
C SER A 384 0.16 16.23 -8.53
N ALA A 385 0.63 17.42 -8.16
CA ALA A 385 0.66 17.87 -6.77
C ALA A 385 -0.75 17.92 -6.16
N VAL A 386 -1.74 18.41 -6.91
CA VAL A 386 -3.12 18.44 -6.42
C VAL A 386 -3.68 17.02 -6.28
N ILE A 387 -3.46 16.12 -7.23
CA ILE A 387 -3.86 14.70 -7.10
C ILE A 387 -3.28 14.06 -5.84
N ASP A 388 -2.01 14.34 -5.53
CA ASP A 388 -1.36 13.84 -4.33
C ASP A 388 -2.06 14.37 -3.05
N LEU A 389 -2.31 15.68 -3.01
CA LEU A 389 -2.85 16.35 -1.83
C LEU A 389 -4.36 16.17 -1.62
N VAL A 390 -5.18 16.02 -2.66
CA VAL A 390 -6.65 15.85 -2.50
C VAL A 390 -7.01 14.59 -1.73
N THR A 391 -6.09 13.64 -1.68
CA THR A 391 -6.30 12.38 -0.96
C THR A 391 -6.00 12.50 0.54
N TYR A 392 -5.18 13.48 0.97
CA TYR A 392 -4.64 13.51 2.34
C TYR A 392 -4.57 14.89 3.02
N GLN A 393 -4.64 16.00 2.30
CA GLN A 393 -4.15 17.31 2.81
C GLN A 393 -5.00 18.52 2.39
N LEU A 394 -5.89 18.40 1.41
CA LEU A 394 -6.84 19.46 1.06
C LEU A 394 -8.19 19.23 1.77
N PRO A 395 -8.69 20.22 2.52
CA PRO A 395 -9.81 20.01 3.44
C PRO A 395 -11.18 19.98 2.76
N ASN A 396 -11.36 20.67 1.63
CA ASN A 396 -12.68 20.87 1.01
C ASN A 396 -12.59 20.84 -0.50
N GLN A 397 -13.65 20.38 -1.17
CA GLN A 397 -13.73 20.51 -2.63
C GLN A 397 -13.70 21.99 -3.03
N TYR A 398 -12.82 22.33 -3.97
CA TYR A 398 -12.73 23.66 -4.56
C TYR A 398 -12.87 23.50 -6.07
N GLY A 399 -14.11 23.25 -6.47
CA GLY A 399 -14.44 22.77 -7.81
C GLY A 399 -14.93 23.85 -8.78
N VAL A 400 -14.98 23.49 -10.06
CA VAL A 400 -15.36 24.36 -11.17
C VAL A 400 -16.20 23.58 -12.19
N GLN A 401 -17.21 24.24 -12.76
CA GLN A 401 -17.94 23.70 -13.91
C GLN A 401 -17.11 23.91 -15.17
N VAL A 402 -16.82 22.83 -15.87
CA VAL A 402 -16.06 22.82 -17.11
C VAL A 402 -16.96 22.41 -18.28
N SER A 403 -16.51 22.72 -19.49
CA SER A 403 -17.24 22.47 -20.74
C SER A 403 -16.50 21.51 -21.69
N GLN A 404 -15.23 21.22 -21.41
CA GLN A 404 -14.37 20.35 -22.20
C GLN A 404 -13.82 19.20 -21.34
N PRO A 405 -13.65 17.98 -21.92
CA PRO A 405 -14.06 17.60 -23.27
C PRO A 405 -15.60 17.46 -23.41
N PHE A 406 -16.31 17.45 -22.30
CA PHE A 406 -17.76 17.57 -22.19
C PHE A 406 -18.08 18.33 -20.91
N SER A 407 -19.33 18.79 -20.75
CA SER A 407 -19.66 19.53 -19.54
C SER A 407 -19.74 18.62 -18.30
N HIS A 408 -18.93 18.94 -17.30
CA HIS A 408 -18.91 18.26 -16.01
C HIS A 408 -18.43 19.18 -14.90
N PHE A 409 -18.58 18.73 -13.66
CA PHE A 409 -18.07 19.44 -12.49
C PHE A 409 -16.73 18.81 -12.07
N SER A 410 -15.63 19.55 -12.23
CA SER A 410 -14.34 19.16 -11.67
C SER A 410 -14.30 19.54 -10.20
N LYS A 411 -14.17 18.56 -9.31
CA LYS A 411 -14.24 18.76 -7.85
C LYS A 411 -13.06 19.59 -7.28
N TRP A 412 -11.93 19.61 -7.98
CA TRP A 412 -10.66 20.09 -7.43
C TRP A 412 -9.93 21.09 -8.33
N GLY A 413 -10.49 21.42 -9.49
CA GLY A 413 -9.83 22.24 -10.51
C GLY A 413 -9.37 23.64 -10.10
N LEU A 414 -10.05 24.27 -9.13
CA LEU A 414 -9.66 25.61 -8.67
C LEU A 414 -8.41 25.59 -7.79
N TYR A 415 -8.05 24.46 -7.17
CA TYR A 415 -6.74 24.34 -6.50
C TYR A 415 -5.56 24.49 -7.47
N ILE A 416 -5.77 24.17 -8.75
CA ILE A 416 -4.75 24.29 -9.79
C ILE A 416 -4.65 25.73 -10.30
N THR A 417 -5.78 26.41 -10.47
CA THR A 417 -5.86 27.67 -11.26
C THR A 417 -6.08 28.93 -10.41
N ASP A 418 -6.60 28.79 -9.18
CA ASP A 418 -7.03 29.91 -8.34
C ASP A 418 -6.24 30.01 -7.03
N GLN A 419 -6.28 31.21 -6.48
CA GLN A 419 -5.76 31.45 -5.14
C GLN A 419 -6.58 30.67 -4.11
N PHE A 420 -5.88 30.02 -3.19
CA PHE A 420 -6.48 29.46 -1.98
C PHE A 420 -5.52 29.63 -0.80
N THR A 421 -6.04 29.43 0.40
CA THR A 421 -5.23 29.39 1.63
C THR A 421 -5.38 28.02 2.26
N ASN A 422 -4.26 27.38 2.57
CA ASN A 422 -4.22 26.15 3.34
C ASN A 422 -3.07 26.21 4.35
N ARG A 423 -3.30 25.71 5.57
CA ARG A 423 -2.31 25.64 6.66
C ARG A 423 -1.47 26.92 6.83
N GLY A 424 -2.13 28.09 6.79
CA GLY A 424 -1.51 29.40 6.98
C GLY A 424 -0.70 29.93 5.78
N THR A 425 -0.63 29.19 4.66
CA THR A 425 -0.03 29.67 3.41
C THR A 425 -1.11 30.05 2.41
N THR A 426 -1.02 31.26 1.84
CA THR A 426 -1.84 31.67 0.70
C THR A 426 -1.07 31.45 -0.61
N PHE A 427 -1.58 30.59 -1.49
CA PHE A 427 -0.98 30.24 -2.76
C PHE A 427 -1.39 31.25 -3.85
N ASN A 428 -0.80 32.45 -3.82
CA ASN A 428 -1.17 33.60 -4.65
C ASN A 428 -0.13 34.00 -5.71
N ARG A 429 0.98 33.27 -5.84
CA ARG A 429 1.95 33.47 -6.93
C ARG A 429 1.25 33.32 -8.27
N THR A 430 1.64 34.12 -9.25
CA THR A 430 1.02 34.14 -10.58
C THR A 430 1.98 33.65 -11.65
N MET A 431 1.48 32.85 -12.59
CA MET A 431 2.19 32.49 -13.82
C MET A 431 1.24 32.55 -15.02
N THR A 432 1.75 32.84 -16.21
CA THR A 432 0.98 32.64 -17.44
C THR A 432 0.72 31.15 -17.66
N ASP A 433 -0.25 30.80 -18.48
CA ASP A 433 -0.44 29.43 -18.95
C ASP A 433 0.48 29.08 -20.12
N TRP A 434 0.31 27.90 -20.73
CA TRP A 434 1.10 27.47 -21.88
C TRP A 434 1.03 28.44 -23.08
N ALA A 435 -0.11 29.10 -23.29
CA ALA A 435 -0.30 30.06 -24.37
C ALA A 435 0.33 31.44 -24.07
N GLY A 436 0.96 31.61 -22.91
CA GLY A 436 1.50 32.88 -22.45
C GLY A 436 0.41 33.86 -22.00
N GLN A 437 -0.78 33.35 -21.65
CA GLN A 437 -1.94 34.17 -21.29
C GLN A 437 -2.28 34.05 -19.80
N GLY A 438 -2.98 35.08 -19.29
CA GLY A 438 -3.50 35.11 -17.93
C GLY A 438 -2.46 35.33 -16.83
N ALA A 439 -2.93 35.34 -15.59
CA ALA A 439 -2.14 35.44 -14.37
C ALA A 439 -2.66 34.42 -13.35
N TRP A 440 -2.48 33.15 -13.70
CA TRP A 440 -3.04 31.99 -13.00
C TRP A 440 -2.33 31.74 -11.68
N LYS A 441 -3.08 31.35 -10.65
CA LYS A 441 -2.62 31.20 -9.27
C LYS A 441 -2.67 29.73 -8.84
N GLY A 442 -2.73 29.47 -7.54
CA GLY A 442 -2.86 28.12 -7.00
C GLY A 442 -1.59 27.29 -7.23
N ALA A 443 -1.79 25.99 -7.44
CA ALA A 443 -0.68 25.07 -7.74
C ALA A 443 0.07 25.52 -8.99
N HIS A 444 -0.63 25.97 -10.05
CA HIS A 444 0.01 26.39 -11.30
C HIS A 444 0.97 27.55 -11.06
N GLY A 445 0.46 28.66 -10.52
CA GLY A 445 1.29 29.85 -10.29
C GLY A 445 2.41 29.62 -9.27
N TRP A 446 2.25 28.67 -8.34
CA TRP A 446 3.28 28.38 -7.34
C TRP A 446 4.40 27.48 -7.85
N ILE A 447 4.04 26.43 -8.59
CA ILE A 447 4.96 25.39 -9.05
C ILE A 447 5.62 25.79 -10.38
N THR A 448 4.88 26.42 -11.29
CA THR A 448 5.38 26.73 -12.65
C THR A 448 6.20 28.02 -12.74
N GLY A 449 6.86 28.44 -11.65
CA GLY A 449 7.56 29.73 -11.55
C GLY A 449 8.84 29.89 -12.40
N LEU A 450 9.04 29.07 -13.43
CA LEU A 450 10.18 29.10 -14.35
C LEU A 450 9.70 28.94 -15.80
N TYR A 451 10.55 29.34 -16.76
CA TYR A 451 10.36 29.12 -18.20
C TYR A 451 11.39 28.11 -18.72
N CYS A 452 10.94 27.02 -19.33
CA CYS A 452 11.81 25.94 -19.83
C CYS A 452 11.79 25.91 -21.36
N GLY A 453 12.63 26.72 -21.98
CA GLY A 453 12.74 26.80 -23.45
C GLY A 453 11.74 27.79 -24.05
N GLY A 454 12.19 29.02 -24.27
CA GLY A 454 11.36 30.09 -24.83
C GLY A 454 10.43 30.73 -23.79
N THR A 455 9.18 30.97 -24.16
CA THR A 455 8.19 31.71 -23.37
C THR A 455 7.18 30.80 -22.66
N HIS A 456 7.42 29.48 -22.62
CA HIS A 456 6.48 28.54 -22.02
C HIS A 456 6.81 28.26 -20.54
N PRO A 457 5.86 28.40 -19.62
CA PRO A 457 6.03 28.07 -18.21
C PRO A 457 6.26 26.57 -18.03
N CYS A 458 6.99 26.19 -16.99
CA CYS A 458 7.25 24.79 -16.66
C CYS A 458 7.35 24.58 -15.15
N ALA A 459 7.06 23.36 -14.70
CA ALA A 459 7.16 22.99 -13.29
C ALA A 459 8.61 23.12 -12.78
N SER A 460 8.77 23.81 -11.65
CA SER A 460 10.02 23.88 -10.90
C SER A 460 10.07 22.78 -9.86
N TRP A 461 11.17 22.02 -9.83
CA TRP A 461 11.37 20.99 -8.79
C TRP A 461 11.32 21.54 -7.38
N ALA A 462 11.87 22.74 -7.17
CA ALA A 462 11.80 23.42 -5.87
C ALA A 462 10.38 23.92 -5.58
N GLY A 463 9.65 24.36 -6.62
CA GLY A 463 8.25 24.76 -6.51
C GLY A 463 7.34 23.61 -6.09
N GLU A 464 7.54 22.43 -6.68
CA GLU A 464 6.83 21.18 -6.33
C GLU A 464 7.02 20.83 -4.85
N THR A 465 8.28 20.73 -4.41
CA THR A 465 8.63 20.42 -3.01
C THR A 465 8.08 21.45 -2.04
N ASP A 466 8.19 22.74 -2.36
CA ASP A 466 7.70 23.83 -1.51
C ASP A 466 6.17 23.83 -1.42
N PHE A 467 5.46 23.60 -2.53
CA PHE A 467 4.00 23.53 -2.56
C PHE A 467 3.47 22.37 -1.71
N LEU A 468 4.00 21.16 -1.90
CA LEU A 468 3.61 19.98 -1.13
C LEU A 468 3.92 20.18 0.37
N ALA A 469 5.12 20.65 0.71
CA ALA A 469 5.52 20.88 2.10
C ALA A 469 4.68 21.97 2.80
N LYS A 470 4.26 23.03 2.09
CA LYS A 470 3.39 24.08 2.66
C LYS A 470 1.94 23.64 2.82
N ASN A 471 1.49 22.66 2.05
CA ASN A 471 0.27 21.92 2.32
C ASN A 471 0.47 20.84 3.40
N GLY A 472 1.68 20.74 3.94
CA GLY A 472 2.10 19.94 5.09
C GLY A 472 2.36 18.46 4.78
N ALA A 473 2.72 18.16 3.53
CA ALA A 473 3.26 16.87 3.14
C ALA A 473 4.67 16.67 3.69
N ALA A 474 5.00 15.43 4.03
CA ALA A 474 6.36 15.05 4.36
C ALA A 474 7.10 14.64 3.07
N VAL A 475 7.59 15.64 2.35
CA VAL A 475 8.13 15.48 1.00
C VAL A 475 9.54 14.90 1.01
N MET A 476 9.72 13.80 0.29
CA MET A 476 11.02 13.26 -0.09
C MET A 476 11.22 13.47 -1.58
N GLN A 477 12.28 14.18 -1.95
CA GLN A 477 12.65 14.43 -3.34
C GLN A 477 13.93 13.67 -3.68
N GLY A 478 13.95 12.96 -4.80
CA GLY A 478 15.15 12.29 -5.27
C GLY A 478 14.93 11.34 -6.45
N ASN A 479 15.99 10.57 -6.74
CA ASN A 479 15.95 9.50 -7.73
C ASN A 479 15.74 8.17 -7.00
N PHE A 480 14.49 7.76 -6.93
CA PHE A 480 14.08 6.52 -6.29
C PHE A 480 14.23 5.31 -7.22
N THR A 481 14.55 4.16 -6.64
CA THR A 481 14.43 2.88 -7.33
C THR A 481 12.95 2.46 -7.41
N PRO A 482 12.57 1.55 -8.33
CA PRO A 482 11.23 0.97 -8.34
C PRO A 482 10.79 0.41 -6.97
N ALA A 483 11.72 -0.20 -6.23
CA ALA A 483 11.45 -0.74 -4.89
C ALA A 483 11.12 0.36 -3.87
N GLN A 484 11.82 1.50 -3.93
CA GLN A 484 11.54 2.65 -3.07
C GLN A 484 10.20 3.31 -3.41
N VAL A 485 9.82 3.36 -4.69
CA VAL A 485 8.50 3.86 -5.10
C VAL A 485 7.39 2.99 -4.51
N ARG A 486 7.50 1.66 -4.63
CA ARG A 486 6.57 0.72 -3.98
C ARG A 486 6.50 0.98 -2.49
N ALA A 487 7.66 1.17 -1.84
CA ALA A 487 7.72 1.47 -0.42
C ALA A 487 6.90 2.70 -0.01
N TYR A 488 6.92 3.78 -0.81
CA TYR A 488 6.12 4.98 -0.55
C TYR A 488 4.62 4.72 -0.77
N LEU A 489 4.27 4.09 -1.89
CA LEU A 489 2.89 3.66 -2.15
C LEU A 489 2.36 2.80 -1.01
N ASP A 490 3.22 1.97 -0.40
CA ASP A 490 2.82 1.12 0.69
C ASP A 490 2.52 1.85 2.01
N GLN A 491 3.10 3.03 2.17
CA GLN A 491 2.82 3.97 3.25
C GLN A 491 1.56 4.80 2.96
N GLY A 492 0.89 4.58 1.82
CA GLY A 492 -0.18 5.44 1.33
C GLY A 492 0.33 6.74 0.71
N LYS A 493 1.64 6.95 0.60
CA LYS A 493 2.19 8.13 -0.09
C LYS A 493 2.11 7.92 -1.59
N PHE A 494 1.73 8.93 -2.35
CA PHE A 494 1.89 8.85 -3.79
C PHE A 494 3.28 9.30 -4.21
N VAL A 495 3.63 8.95 -5.44
CA VAL A 495 4.91 9.35 -6.01
C VAL A 495 4.68 10.10 -7.31
N ILE A 496 4.93 11.41 -7.28
CA ILE A 496 4.96 12.24 -8.48
C ILE A 496 6.27 11.96 -9.21
N MET A 497 6.19 11.66 -10.50
CA MET A 497 7.36 11.32 -11.31
C MET A 497 7.48 12.25 -12.51
N SER A 498 8.58 12.98 -12.58
CA SER A 498 9.05 13.62 -13.81
C SER A 498 9.83 12.59 -14.62
N GLY A 499 9.50 12.42 -15.90
CA GLY A 499 10.12 11.39 -16.73
C GLY A 499 10.09 11.69 -18.22
N ARG A 500 10.34 10.66 -19.02
CA ARG A 500 10.25 10.72 -20.49
C ARG A 500 8.96 10.12 -21.06
N TRP A 501 8.23 9.29 -20.32
CA TRP A 501 6.91 8.78 -20.72
C TRP A 501 6.85 8.40 -22.22
N GLY A 502 7.63 7.37 -22.57
CA GLY A 502 7.88 6.97 -23.96
C GLY A 502 8.73 7.98 -24.74
N ASN A 503 8.07 8.83 -25.53
CA ASN A 503 8.73 9.83 -26.39
C ASN A 503 8.57 11.27 -25.87
N THR A 504 7.88 11.47 -24.75
CA THR A 504 7.50 12.81 -24.23
C THR A 504 8.33 13.21 -23.00
N ALA A 505 9.47 13.86 -23.25
CA ALA A 505 10.33 14.35 -22.17
C ALA A 505 9.68 15.47 -21.34
N GLY A 506 9.89 15.45 -20.03
CA GLY A 506 9.49 16.53 -19.12
C GLY A 506 8.06 16.45 -18.62
N HIS A 507 7.36 15.34 -18.89
CA HIS A 507 6.01 15.10 -18.36
C HIS A 507 6.05 14.62 -16.91
N LEU A 508 5.07 15.07 -16.11
CA LEU A 508 4.90 14.72 -14.71
C LEU A 508 3.55 14.03 -14.51
N SER A 509 3.55 12.92 -13.79
CA SER A 509 2.31 12.21 -13.43
C SER A 509 2.44 11.53 -12.08
N VAL A 510 1.31 11.12 -11.50
CA VAL A 510 1.27 10.55 -10.15
C VAL A 510 1.19 9.05 -10.24
N VAL A 511 2.17 8.37 -9.68
CA VAL A 511 2.08 6.94 -9.41
C VAL A 511 1.25 6.74 -8.16
N ILE A 512 0.18 5.96 -8.33
CA ILE A 512 -0.84 5.69 -7.30
C ILE A 512 -0.86 4.22 -6.89
N GLY A 513 -0.06 3.39 -7.55
CA GLY A 513 -0.03 1.97 -7.31
C GLY A 513 1.05 1.26 -8.12
N TYR A 514 1.13 -0.05 -7.96
CA TYR A 514 2.07 -0.89 -8.68
C TYR A 514 1.49 -2.27 -8.93
N LEU A 515 2.03 -2.98 -9.92
CA LEU A 515 1.78 -4.39 -10.22
C LEU A 515 3.05 -5.21 -9.93
N ASP A 516 2.93 -6.49 -9.58
CA ASP A 516 4.05 -7.36 -9.22
C ASP A 516 5.03 -7.61 -10.37
N ASN A 517 4.58 -7.40 -11.61
CA ASN A 517 5.43 -7.51 -12.80
C ASN A 517 6.40 -6.35 -13.02
N GLY A 518 6.54 -5.44 -12.05
CA GLY A 518 7.40 -4.27 -12.20
C GLY A 518 6.68 -3.02 -12.72
N LYS A 519 5.42 -3.12 -13.16
CA LYS A 519 4.65 -1.97 -13.67
C LYS A 519 4.03 -1.13 -12.55
N PHE A 520 3.59 0.07 -12.92
CA PHE A 520 3.03 1.07 -12.02
C PHE A 520 1.65 1.52 -12.49
N TYR A 521 0.71 1.67 -11.55
CA TYR A 521 -0.54 2.38 -11.79
C TYR A 521 -0.30 3.87 -11.66
N VAL A 522 -0.75 4.63 -12.64
CA VAL A 522 -0.47 6.05 -12.79
C VAL A 522 -1.75 6.79 -13.14
N HIS A 523 -1.96 7.93 -12.49
CA HIS A 523 -2.83 8.97 -13.01
C HIS A 523 -2.00 9.87 -13.94
N ASP A 524 -2.07 9.59 -15.24
CA ASP A 524 -1.44 10.42 -16.27
C ASP A 524 -2.26 11.71 -16.44
N THR A 525 -1.67 12.82 -16.02
CA THR A 525 -2.38 14.11 -15.95
C THR A 525 -2.72 14.70 -17.31
N TYR A 526 -2.11 14.22 -18.39
CA TYR A 526 -2.34 14.70 -19.76
C TYR A 526 -3.14 13.72 -20.63
N GLY A 527 -3.27 12.46 -20.22
CA GLY A 527 -3.98 11.42 -20.98
C GLY A 527 -3.14 10.17 -21.20
N ALA A 528 -3.76 9.04 -21.56
CA ALA A 528 -3.07 7.78 -21.69
C ALA A 528 -1.92 7.85 -22.70
N GLY A 529 -0.71 7.53 -22.24
CA GLY A 529 0.48 7.58 -23.07
C GLY A 529 0.84 9.02 -23.48
N THR A 530 0.36 9.99 -22.72
CA THR A 530 0.58 11.43 -22.91
C THR A 530 0.05 11.94 -24.25
N ASP A 531 -1.16 11.51 -24.63
CA ASP A 531 -1.77 11.83 -25.93
C ASP A 531 -2.78 13.01 -25.92
N GLY A 532 -3.14 13.54 -24.73
CA GLY A 532 -4.09 14.64 -24.57
C GLY A 532 -5.53 14.22 -24.30
N SER A 533 -5.82 12.91 -24.29
CA SER A 533 -7.16 12.38 -24.13
C SER A 533 -7.59 12.25 -22.66
N TYR A 534 -8.89 12.34 -22.40
CA TYR A 534 -9.45 12.28 -21.03
C TYR A 534 -9.61 10.84 -20.53
N ASP A 535 -8.52 10.06 -20.58
CA ASP A 535 -8.49 8.67 -20.17
C ASP A 535 -7.27 8.32 -19.31
N GLY A 536 -6.49 9.31 -18.87
CA GLY A 536 -5.24 9.09 -18.12
C GLY A 536 -5.40 8.52 -16.71
N ALA A 537 -6.62 8.19 -16.26
CA ALA A 537 -6.84 7.59 -14.95
C ALA A 537 -6.41 6.12 -14.90
N ASN A 538 -5.73 5.70 -13.83
CA ASN A 538 -5.34 4.31 -13.54
C ASN A 538 -4.57 3.62 -14.69
N GLN A 539 -3.78 4.38 -15.43
CA GLN A 539 -2.96 3.87 -16.52
C GLN A 539 -1.85 2.97 -15.99
N VAL A 540 -1.42 2.00 -16.79
CA VAL A 540 -0.40 1.02 -16.39
C VAL A 540 0.84 1.18 -17.24
N TYR A 541 1.96 1.56 -16.62
CA TYR A 541 3.22 1.78 -17.31
C TYR A 541 4.37 0.97 -16.74
N ASP A 542 5.27 0.55 -17.63
CA ASP A 542 6.57 -0.02 -17.25
C ASP A 542 7.53 1.09 -16.79
N TRP A 543 8.46 0.75 -15.91
CA TRP A 543 9.49 1.69 -15.44
C TRP A 543 10.31 2.29 -16.60
N SER A 544 10.58 1.50 -17.65
CA SER A 544 11.29 1.96 -18.85
C SER A 544 10.47 2.93 -19.70
N TYR A 545 9.14 2.81 -19.68
CA TYR A 545 8.25 3.76 -20.33
C TYR A 545 8.26 5.09 -19.58
N ILE A 546 8.07 5.06 -18.26
CA ILE A 546 8.12 6.26 -17.40
C ILE A 546 9.50 6.94 -17.52
N ASN A 547 10.57 6.14 -17.43
CA ASN A 547 11.97 6.56 -17.41
C ASN A 547 12.18 7.80 -16.53
N PRO A 548 11.95 7.66 -15.21
CA PRO A 548 11.88 8.81 -14.32
C PRO A 548 13.25 9.44 -14.13
N ALA A 549 13.28 10.77 -14.20
CA ALA A 549 14.46 11.60 -14.01
C ALA A 549 14.48 12.30 -12.65
N GLN A 550 13.32 12.55 -12.06
CA GLN A 550 13.16 13.18 -10.76
C GLN A 550 11.81 12.78 -10.15
N MET A 551 11.76 12.53 -8.85
CA MET A 551 10.53 12.11 -8.17
C MET A 551 10.31 12.83 -6.83
N TRP A 552 9.05 12.88 -6.41
CA TRP A 552 8.58 13.37 -5.10
C TRP A 552 7.64 12.35 -4.49
N ALA A 553 7.90 11.93 -3.26
CA ALA A 553 6.99 11.13 -2.46
C ALA A 553 6.46 11.97 -1.30
N ALA A 554 5.14 12.05 -1.14
CA ALA A 554 4.49 13.02 -0.26
C ALA A 554 3.38 12.41 0.60
#